data_AF-A0A7J9HJP8-F1
#
_entry.id   AF-A0A7J9HJP8-F1
#
_cell.length_a   1.000
_cell.length_b   1.000
_cell.length_c   1.000
_cell.angle_alpha   90.00
_cell.angle_beta   90.00
_cell.angle_gamma   90.00
#
_symmetry.space_group_name_H-M   'P 1'
#
loop_
_entity.id
_entity.type
_entity.pdbx_description
1 polymer ?
#
loop_
_entity_poly.entity_id
_entity_poly.type
_entity_poly.pdbx_seq_one_letter_code
_entity_poly.pdbx_strand_id
1 'polypeptide(L)'
;MTHEPHWLLDWYWNNVSGENVSHLICDYLKGRCKLRIAGDLHHYMRHSSVPSEGPVHVQHLLVNGCGGAFLHPTHVFSNFSQFYGKTYECKAAYPSFDDSSRIALGNILKFRKMNWQFDFIGGIIYFILVFSIFPQCQLDHILQDDSFSGHLRSFFGTVWNSFVYMLEHSFVSLAGVVLLLMLAFTFVPSKLALKKRAIIGILHVSAHLASAVILMLLLELGLETCIRHKLLATSGYHSLYQWYQSVETEHFPDPTGLRARIEQWTFGLYPACIKYLMSAFDVPEVIAVTRSNICKYGIQSLSRGGAIIYYASVFLYFWVFSTPVVSLVFGSYLYICINWLHIHFDEAFSSLRIANYKSFTRFHINRDGDLEVFTLAIDKVPREWKLDPDWDGEAKQPQQWSHRIKHPSKWSASVSHQDPLNTVRIVDRFIIKQTDNQDFASSNGSINS
;
A
#
# COMPACT_ATOMS: atom_id res chain seq x y z
N MET A 1 28.62 2.16 -16.70
CA MET A 1 27.30 2.52 -16.14
C MET A 1 26.27 1.59 -16.75
N THR A 2 25.38 1.04 -15.94
CA THR A 2 24.21 0.24 -16.41
C THR A 2 22.93 0.89 -15.91
N HIS A 3 21.80 0.58 -16.54
CA HIS A 3 20.48 1.05 -16.05
C HIS A 3 20.16 0.38 -14.71
N GLU A 4 20.12 -0.95 -14.70
CA GLU A 4 19.77 -1.75 -13.54
C GLU A 4 21.01 -2.23 -12.77
N PRO A 5 20.93 -2.31 -11.43
CA PRO A 5 21.95 -2.94 -10.60
C PRO A 5 21.77 -4.46 -10.61
N HIS A 6 22.04 -5.10 -11.76
CA HIS A 6 21.86 -6.55 -11.91
C HIS A 6 22.56 -7.35 -10.82
N TRP A 7 23.74 -6.93 -10.34
CA TRP A 7 24.43 -7.64 -9.24
C TRP A 7 23.57 -7.75 -7.96
N LEU A 8 22.74 -6.76 -7.68
CA LEU A 8 21.90 -6.71 -6.49
C LEU A 8 20.55 -7.38 -6.74
N LEU A 9 19.94 -7.13 -7.91
CA LEU A 9 18.66 -7.72 -8.30
C LEU A 9 18.78 -9.23 -8.55
N ASP A 10 19.85 -9.68 -9.19
CA ASP A 10 20.13 -11.09 -9.44
C ASP A 10 20.38 -11.83 -8.14
N TRP A 11 21.14 -11.23 -7.21
CA TRP A 11 21.31 -11.78 -5.86
C TRP A 11 19.97 -11.91 -5.14
N TYR A 12 19.16 -10.85 -5.16
CA TYR A 12 17.88 -10.83 -4.45
C TYR A 12 16.89 -11.85 -5.02
N TRP A 13 16.80 -11.98 -6.36
CA TRP A 13 15.89 -12.89 -7.03
C TRP A 13 16.45 -14.29 -7.28
N ASN A 14 17.70 -14.55 -6.87
CA ASN A 14 18.44 -15.75 -7.24
C ASN A 14 18.37 -16.04 -8.75
N ASN A 15 18.67 -15.01 -9.55
CA ASN A 15 18.64 -15.05 -11.00
C ASN A 15 20.05 -14.82 -11.55
N VAL A 16 20.24 -15.04 -12.85
CA VAL A 16 21.45 -14.62 -13.56
C VAL A 16 21.01 -13.77 -14.74
N SER A 17 21.49 -12.53 -14.79
CA SER A 17 21.26 -11.62 -15.91
C SER A 17 22.53 -10.82 -16.23
N GLY A 18 22.51 -10.04 -17.32
CA GLY A 18 23.64 -9.19 -17.68
C GLY A 18 24.89 -9.94 -18.14
N GLU A 19 24.75 -11.12 -18.76
CA GLU A 19 25.86 -11.94 -19.27
C GLU A 19 26.84 -11.14 -20.14
N ASN A 20 26.33 -10.32 -21.06
CA ASN A 20 27.15 -9.45 -21.91
C ASN A 20 28.01 -8.47 -21.10
N VAL A 21 27.46 -7.91 -20.01
CA VAL A 21 28.18 -7.00 -19.12
C VAL A 21 29.21 -7.77 -18.29
N SER A 22 28.89 -9.00 -17.89
CA SER A 22 29.84 -9.89 -17.23
C SER A 22 31.04 -10.21 -18.13
N HIS A 23 30.78 -10.64 -19.37
CA HIS A 23 31.83 -10.94 -20.35
C HIS A 23 32.70 -9.71 -20.65
N LEU A 24 32.10 -8.52 -20.80
CA LEU A 24 32.85 -7.27 -20.94
C LEU A 24 33.78 -7.01 -19.74
N ILE A 25 33.27 -7.15 -18.51
CA ILE A 25 34.04 -6.83 -17.30
C ILE A 25 35.13 -7.88 -17.03
N CYS A 26 34.80 -9.16 -17.13
CA CYS A 26 35.67 -10.26 -16.75
C CYS A 26 36.73 -10.52 -17.83
N ASP A 27 36.31 -10.59 -19.11
CA ASP A 27 37.17 -11.10 -20.18
C ASP A 27 37.91 -9.99 -20.93
N TYR A 28 37.32 -8.79 -21.04
CA TYR A 28 37.94 -7.67 -21.77
C TYR A 28 38.51 -6.58 -20.86
N LEU A 29 37.80 -6.18 -19.81
CA LEU A 29 38.29 -5.13 -18.92
C LEU A 29 39.34 -5.66 -17.95
N LYS A 30 39.30 -6.95 -17.55
CA LYS A 30 40.33 -7.64 -16.76
C LYS A 30 40.86 -6.81 -15.58
N GLY A 31 39.97 -6.37 -14.68
CA GLY A 31 40.32 -5.59 -13.49
C GLY A 31 40.46 -4.07 -13.71
N ARG A 32 40.27 -3.58 -14.94
CA ARG A 32 40.22 -2.13 -15.24
C ARG A 32 38.90 -1.46 -14.81
N CYS A 33 37.84 -2.23 -14.58
CA CYS A 33 36.56 -1.68 -14.11
C CYS A 33 36.67 -1.34 -12.61
N LYS A 34 37.05 -0.11 -12.25
CA LYS A 34 37.15 0.27 -10.82
C LYS A 34 35.79 0.55 -10.18
N LEU A 35 34.85 1.07 -10.96
CA LEU A 35 33.52 1.45 -10.47
C LEU A 35 32.44 1.01 -11.45
N ARG A 36 31.43 0.28 -10.94
CA ARG A 36 30.19 -0.02 -11.65
C ARG A 36 29.04 0.71 -10.98
N ILE A 37 28.29 1.49 -11.75
CA ILE A 37 27.17 2.31 -11.27
C ILE A 37 25.86 1.95 -11.97
N ALA A 38 24.75 2.00 -11.24
CA ALA A 38 23.39 1.83 -11.75
C ALA A 38 22.35 2.64 -10.93
N GLY A 39 21.13 2.81 -11.46
CA GLY A 39 20.15 3.76 -10.93
C GLY A 39 18.68 3.32 -10.91
N ASP A 40 18.34 2.10 -11.33
CA ASP A 40 16.94 1.65 -11.33
C ASP A 40 16.34 1.45 -9.92
N LEU A 41 17.18 1.12 -8.93
CA LEU A 41 16.75 1.06 -7.54
C LEU A 41 16.81 2.44 -6.89
N HIS A 42 15.66 2.97 -6.46
CA HIS A 42 15.49 4.33 -5.94
C HIS A 42 15.99 4.55 -4.51
N HIS A 43 17.20 4.09 -4.24
CA HIS A 43 17.96 4.36 -3.04
C HIS A 43 19.42 4.59 -3.42
N TYR A 44 20.25 4.92 -2.43
CA TYR A 44 21.69 4.93 -2.59
C TYR A 44 22.31 3.80 -1.78
N MET A 45 23.26 3.07 -2.38
CA MET A 45 23.94 1.96 -1.74
C MET A 45 25.33 1.75 -2.36
N ARG A 46 26.37 1.72 -1.53
CA ARG A 46 27.74 1.46 -1.97
C ARG A 46 28.30 0.21 -1.31
N HIS A 47 28.79 -0.69 -2.15
CA HIS A 47 29.60 -1.82 -1.74
C HIS A 47 31.03 -1.67 -2.24
N SER A 48 31.99 -2.10 -1.43
CA SER A 48 33.41 -2.11 -1.80
C SER A 48 33.98 -3.51 -1.62
N SER A 49 34.84 -3.93 -2.54
CA SER A 49 35.49 -5.23 -2.48
C SER A 49 36.37 -5.34 -1.23
N VAL A 50 36.27 -6.46 -0.53
CA VAL A 50 37.18 -6.81 0.57
C VAL A 50 38.47 -7.38 -0.03
N PRO A 51 39.67 -6.97 0.45
CA PRO A 51 40.93 -7.55 0.02
C PRO A 51 40.93 -9.07 0.12
N SER A 52 41.24 -9.76 -0.98
CA SER A 52 41.25 -11.24 -1.06
C SER A 52 42.18 -11.70 -2.18
N GLU A 53 42.67 -12.94 -2.11
CA GLU A 53 43.56 -13.53 -3.12
C GLU A 53 42.89 -13.67 -4.49
N GLY A 54 43.55 -13.22 -5.55
CA GLY A 54 43.06 -13.28 -6.94
C GLY A 54 42.41 -11.98 -7.44
N PRO A 55 42.12 -11.89 -8.75
CA PRO A 55 41.75 -10.62 -9.39
C PRO A 55 40.38 -10.12 -8.93
N VAL A 56 40.32 -8.84 -8.55
CA VAL A 56 39.05 -8.13 -8.29
C VAL A 56 38.59 -7.49 -9.59
N HIS A 57 37.51 -8.00 -10.16
CA HIS A 57 36.96 -7.49 -11.42
C HIS A 57 36.33 -6.09 -11.30
N VAL A 58 35.72 -5.79 -10.13
CA VAL A 58 35.12 -4.48 -9.84
C VAL A 58 35.43 -4.06 -8.41
N GLN A 59 36.08 -2.91 -8.20
CA GLN A 59 36.44 -2.47 -6.84
C GLN A 59 35.24 -1.92 -6.07
N HIS A 60 34.36 -1.15 -6.73
CA HIS A 60 33.19 -0.54 -6.13
C HIS A 60 31.91 -0.78 -6.94
N LEU A 61 30.85 -1.17 -6.24
CA LEU A 61 29.49 -1.28 -6.79
C LEU A 61 28.64 -0.17 -6.16
N LEU A 62 28.04 0.67 -6.99
CA LEU A 62 27.28 1.83 -6.56
C LEU A 62 25.88 1.80 -7.18
N VAL A 63 24.88 1.83 -6.32
CA VAL A 63 23.50 2.11 -6.70
C VAL A 63 23.22 3.55 -6.31
N ASN A 64 22.75 4.37 -7.24
CA ASN A 64 22.16 5.68 -6.92
C ASN A 64 21.01 5.95 -7.87
N GLY A 65 19.82 5.50 -7.49
CA GLY A 65 18.57 5.71 -8.22
C GLY A 65 17.65 6.72 -7.59
N CYS A 66 18.10 7.48 -6.60
CA CYS A 66 17.23 8.31 -5.78
C CYS A 66 16.43 9.36 -6.57
N GLY A 67 16.81 9.67 -7.82
CA GLY A 67 16.01 10.50 -8.74
C GLY A 67 14.65 9.91 -9.18
N GLY A 68 14.37 8.64 -8.87
CA GLY A 68 13.13 7.97 -9.28
C GLY A 68 11.83 8.48 -8.63
N ALA A 69 10.70 7.90 -9.01
CA ALA A 69 9.37 8.38 -8.61
C ALA A 69 9.07 8.25 -7.11
N PHE A 70 9.57 7.19 -6.47
CA PHE A 70 9.39 6.91 -5.04
C PHE A 70 10.63 6.20 -4.48
N LEU A 71 10.86 6.27 -3.18
CA LEU A 71 11.99 5.61 -2.50
C LEU A 71 11.88 4.07 -2.58
N HIS A 72 12.98 3.36 -2.83
CA HIS A 72 13.07 1.91 -2.61
C HIS A 72 13.69 1.57 -1.24
N PRO A 73 13.38 0.43 -0.63
CA PRO A 73 14.01 0.02 0.62
C PRO A 73 15.49 -0.31 0.44
N THR A 74 16.30 -0.08 1.48
CA THR A 74 17.69 -0.52 1.55
C THR A 74 17.85 -1.78 2.40
N HIS A 75 17.04 -1.95 3.46
CA HIS A 75 17.17 -3.04 4.43
C HIS A 75 17.01 -4.44 3.84
N VAL A 76 16.18 -4.61 2.81
CA VAL A 76 16.01 -5.90 2.11
C VAL A 76 17.27 -6.38 1.39
N PHE A 77 18.20 -5.46 1.10
CA PHE A 77 19.45 -5.73 0.41
C PHE A 77 20.66 -5.84 1.36
N SER A 78 20.43 -5.75 2.67
CA SER A 78 21.49 -5.70 3.69
C SER A 78 22.41 -6.93 3.73
N ASN A 79 21.92 -8.09 3.29
CA ASN A 79 22.65 -9.35 3.28
C ASN A 79 23.50 -9.57 2.01
N PHE A 80 23.48 -8.65 1.05
CA PHE A 80 24.31 -8.75 -0.14
C PHE A 80 25.80 -8.63 0.25
N SER A 81 26.59 -9.64 -0.13
CA SER A 81 28.00 -9.71 0.27
C SER A 81 28.92 -10.35 -0.77
N GLN A 82 28.39 -10.86 -1.88
CA GLN A 82 29.20 -11.57 -2.88
C GLN A 82 28.88 -11.14 -4.30
N PHE A 83 29.92 -11.01 -5.13
CA PHE A 83 29.81 -10.73 -6.56
C PHE A 83 31.05 -11.26 -7.29
N TYR A 84 30.85 -12.01 -8.37
CA TYR A 84 31.92 -12.70 -9.12
C TYR A 84 32.93 -13.45 -8.23
N GLY A 85 32.42 -14.20 -7.24
CA GLY A 85 33.24 -14.98 -6.32
C GLY A 85 34.05 -14.17 -5.30
N LYS A 86 33.87 -12.85 -5.26
CA LYS A 86 34.55 -11.94 -4.32
C LYS A 86 33.60 -11.41 -3.27
N THR A 87 34.15 -11.16 -2.08
CA THR A 87 33.40 -10.61 -0.95
C THR A 87 33.36 -9.10 -1.03
N TYR A 88 32.19 -8.52 -0.75
CA TYR A 88 31.93 -7.09 -0.72
C TYR A 88 31.32 -6.71 0.63
N GLU A 89 31.66 -5.51 1.08
CA GLU A 89 31.11 -4.92 2.29
C GLU A 89 30.30 -3.67 1.92
N CYS A 90 29.09 -3.56 2.46
CA CYS A 90 28.28 -2.34 2.34
C CYS A 90 28.92 -1.23 3.17
N LYS A 91 29.46 -0.20 2.50
CA LYS A 91 30.12 0.92 3.16
C LYS A 91 29.18 2.08 3.47
N ALA A 92 28.14 2.26 2.67
CA ALA A 92 27.14 3.30 2.89
C ALA A 92 25.80 2.91 2.26
N ALA A 93 24.70 3.23 2.94
CA ALA A 93 23.34 3.09 2.44
C ALA A 93 22.53 4.33 2.81
N TYR A 94 21.68 4.78 1.90
CA TYR A 94 20.82 5.93 2.12
C TYR A 94 19.43 5.69 1.50
N PRO A 95 18.36 5.65 2.33
CA PRO A 95 18.37 5.72 3.80
C PRO A 95 19.14 4.56 4.44
N SER A 96 19.50 4.71 5.72
CA SER A 96 20.10 3.60 6.49
C SER A 96 19.15 2.40 6.54
N PHE A 97 19.67 1.19 6.83
CA PHE A 97 18.81 0.01 6.93
C PHE A 97 17.75 0.15 8.02
N ASP A 98 18.12 0.69 9.18
CA ASP A 98 17.20 0.94 10.29
C ASP A 98 16.11 1.96 9.90
N ASP A 99 16.50 3.07 9.27
CA ASP A 99 15.54 4.07 8.81
C ASP A 99 14.61 3.48 7.74
N SER A 100 15.16 2.70 6.82
CA SER A 100 14.38 2.04 5.78
C SER A 100 13.35 1.07 6.36
N SER A 101 13.72 0.24 7.34
CA SER A 101 12.79 -0.67 8.01
C SER A 101 11.71 0.10 8.80
N ARG A 102 12.08 1.20 9.47
CA ARG A 102 11.12 2.08 10.16
C ARG A 102 10.16 2.77 9.20
N ILE A 103 10.64 3.22 8.05
CA ILE A 103 9.80 3.82 7.00
C ILE A 103 8.73 2.83 6.53
N ALA A 104 9.04 1.54 6.46
CA ALA A 104 8.09 0.51 6.06
C ALA A 104 6.87 0.41 6.98
N LEU A 105 6.95 0.85 8.25
CA LEU A 105 5.80 0.96 9.17
C LEU A 105 4.68 1.86 8.60
N GLY A 106 5.04 2.76 7.68
CA GLY A 106 4.09 3.52 6.88
C GLY A 106 3.05 2.66 6.17
N ASN A 107 3.35 1.38 5.86
CA ASN A 107 2.38 0.48 5.24
C ASN A 107 1.18 0.20 6.17
N ILE A 108 1.37 0.16 7.49
CA ILE A 108 0.24 0.01 8.41
C ILE A 108 -0.51 1.35 8.56
N LEU A 109 0.23 2.44 8.79
CA LEU A 109 -0.35 3.72 9.24
C LEU A 109 -0.84 4.62 8.10
N LYS A 110 -0.23 4.53 6.91
CA LYS A 110 -0.44 5.48 5.80
C LYS A 110 -1.01 4.83 4.55
N PHE A 111 -1.02 3.49 4.44
CA PHE A 111 -1.48 2.80 3.23
C PHE A 111 -2.88 3.25 2.82
N ARG A 112 -3.85 3.22 3.75
CA ARG A 112 -5.23 3.66 3.48
C ARG A 112 -5.29 5.10 2.98
N LYS A 113 -4.56 6.01 3.64
CA LYS A 113 -4.53 7.44 3.28
C LYS A 113 -3.96 7.66 1.87
N MET A 114 -2.92 6.92 1.51
CA MET A 114 -2.27 7.05 0.20
C MET A 114 -3.02 6.30 -0.92
N ASN A 115 -3.78 5.27 -0.56
CA ASN A 115 -4.41 4.34 -1.50
C ASN A 115 -5.91 4.21 -1.24
N TRP A 116 -6.63 5.31 -0.98
CA TRP A 116 -8.07 5.28 -0.69
C TRP A 116 -8.91 4.61 -1.80
N GLN A 117 -8.43 4.56 -3.04
CA GLN A 117 -9.08 3.84 -4.14
C GLN A 117 -9.12 2.31 -3.89
N PHE A 118 -8.15 1.77 -3.14
CA PHE A 118 -8.14 0.38 -2.73
C PHE A 118 -9.32 0.04 -1.81
N ASP A 119 -9.77 0.97 -0.95
CA ASP A 119 -10.92 0.77 -0.08
C ASP A 119 -12.17 0.41 -0.89
N PHE A 120 -12.38 1.05 -2.04
CA PHE A 120 -13.53 0.78 -2.91
C PHE A 120 -13.59 -0.68 -3.34
N ILE A 121 -12.50 -1.18 -3.91
CA ILE A 121 -12.38 -2.56 -4.38
C ILE A 121 -12.40 -3.53 -3.19
N GLY A 122 -11.66 -3.20 -2.13
CA GLY A 122 -11.53 -4.02 -0.93
C GLY A 122 -12.84 -4.26 -0.20
N GLY A 123 -13.69 -3.24 -0.07
CA GLY A 123 -15.02 -3.39 0.54
C GLY A 123 -15.96 -4.26 -0.31
N ILE A 124 -15.88 -4.18 -1.65
CA ILE A 124 -16.62 -5.09 -2.54
C ILE A 124 -16.16 -6.53 -2.34
N ILE A 125 -14.84 -6.76 -2.28
CA ILE A 125 -14.28 -8.09 -2.01
C ILE A 125 -14.81 -8.62 -0.67
N TYR A 126 -14.73 -7.85 0.41
CA TYR A 126 -15.22 -8.28 1.71
C TYR A 126 -16.70 -8.62 1.68
N PHE A 127 -17.53 -7.81 1.02
CA PHE A 127 -18.95 -8.10 0.90
C PHE A 127 -19.20 -9.42 0.17
N ILE A 128 -18.49 -9.70 -0.93
CA ILE A 128 -18.59 -10.99 -1.65
C ILE A 128 -18.19 -12.16 -0.73
N LEU A 129 -17.13 -12.01 0.07
CA LEU A 129 -16.66 -13.05 0.99
C LEU A 129 -17.70 -13.46 2.03
N VAL A 130 -18.62 -12.57 2.42
CA VAL A 130 -19.66 -12.86 3.41
C VAL A 130 -21.10 -12.81 2.86
N PHE A 131 -21.25 -12.55 1.56
CA PHE A 131 -22.55 -12.32 0.91
C PHE A 131 -23.57 -13.41 1.21
N SER A 132 -23.15 -14.68 1.09
CA SER A 132 -24.01 -15.84 1.29
C SER A 132 -24.34 -16.13 2.77
N ILE A 133 -23.75 -15.38 3.70
CA ILE A 133 -23.90 -15.58 5.14
C ILE A 133 -24.93 -14.59 5.71
N PHE A 134 -25.25 -13.50 5.01
CA PHE A 134 -26.30 -12.57 5.43
C PHE A 134 -27.72 -13.09 5.14
N PRO A 135 -28.71 -12.83 6.02
CA PRO A 135 -28.60 -12.37 7.42
C PRO A 135 -28.26 -13.49 8.41
N GLN A 136 -27.78 -13.13 9.60
CA GLN A 136 -27.58 -14.06 10.71
C GLN A 136 -28.77 -14.00 11.68
N CYS A 137 -29.64 -15.01 11.62
CA CYS A 137 -30.91 -15.03 12.37
C CYS A 137 -30.80 -15.62 13.79
N GLN A 138 -29.73 -16.33 14.10
CA GLN A 138 -29.50 -16.95 15.41
C GLN A 138 -28.27 -16.29 16.06
N LEU A 139 -28.49 -15.16 16.74
CA LEU A 139 -27.43 -14.44 17.47
C LEU A 139 -27.71 -14.34 18.97
N ASP A 140 -28.88 -14.82 19.41
CA ASP A 140 -29.37 -14.59 20.76
C ASP A 140 -28.47 -15.20 21.84
N HIS A 141 -27.87 -16.36 21.53
CA HIS A 141 -26.94 -17.09 22.41
C HIS A 141 -25.62 -16.33 22.66
N ILE A 142 -25.29 -15.32 21.85
CA ILE A 142 -24.10 -14.48 22.06
C ILE A 142 -24.35 -13.47 23.19
N LEU A 143 -25.61 -13.08 23.40
CA LEU A 143 -26.00 -12.01 24.34
C LEU A 143 -26.60 -12.55 25.65
N GLN A 144 -26.65 -13.86 25.85
CA GLN A 144 -27.31 -14.52 26.98
C GLN A 144 -26.38 -14.87 28.16
N ASP A 145 -25.06 -14.89 27.97
CA ASP A 145 -24.11 -15.31 29.02
C ASP A 145 -23.79 -14.17 30.00
N ASP A 146 -23.82 -14.42 31.30
CA ASP A 146 -23.53 -13.37 32.29
C ASP A 146 -22.03 -12.99 32.40
N SER A 147 -21.13 -13.71 31.72
CA SER A 147 -19.68 -13.51 31.80
C SER A 147 -19.05 -13.03 30.50
N PHE A 148 -18.08 -12.11 30.60
CA PHE A 148 -17.34 -11.61 29.44
C PHE A 148 -16.62 -12.72 28.66
N SER A 149 -16.08 -13.72 29.37
CA SER A 149 -15.46 -14.90 28.74
C SER A 149 -16.47 -15.77 28.00
N GLY A 150 -17.70 -15.89 28.53
CA GLY A 150 -18.81 -16.60 27.87
C GLY A 150 -19.18 -15.92 26.55
N HIS A 151 -19.40 -14.60 26.60
CA HIS A 151 -19.63 -13.79 25.40
C HIS A 151 -18.56 -13.96 24.33
N LEU A 152 -17.27 -13.88 24.70
CA LEU A 152 -16.17 -14.08 23.75
C LEU A 152 -16.17 -15.50 23.15
N ARG A 153 -16.38 -16.53 23.98
CA ARG A 153 -16.42 -17.92 23.52
C ARG A 153 -17.59 -18.15 22.56
N SER A 154 -18.77 -17.64 22.88
CA SER A 154 -19.97 -17.72 22.06
C SER A 154 -19.78 -16.97 20.72
N PHE A 155 -19.18 -15.78 20.77
CA PHE A 155 -18.84 -14.99 19.59
C PHE A 155 -17.87 -15.73 18.66
N PHE A 156 -16.71 -16.19 19.17
CA PHE A 156 -15.74 -16.90 18.34
C PHE A 156 -16.25 -18.26 17.86
N GLY A 157 -17.08 -18.94 18.65
CA GLY A 157 -17.80 -20.14 18.22
C GLY A 157 -18.73 -19.85 17.04
N THR A 158 -19.42 -18.71 17.07
CA THR A 158 -20.28 -18.28 15.95
C THR A 158 -19.47 -17.91 14.71
N VAL A 159 -18.35 -17.17 14.86
CA VAL A 159 -17.39 -16.89 13.77
C VAL A 159 -16.96 -18.20 13.10
N TRP A 160 -16.60 -19.21 13.89
CA TRP A 160 -16.19 -20.51 13.38
C TRP A 160 -17.32 -21.23 12.64
N ASN A 161 -18.53 -21.25 13.22
CA ASN A 161 -19.69 -21.86 12.57
C ASN A 161 -20.04 -21.17 11.25
N SER A 162 -19.99 -19.83 11.18
CA SER A 162 -20.19 -19.07 9.94
C SER A 162 -19.12 -19.40 8.89
N PHE A 163 -17.87 -19.58 9.31
CA PHE A 163 -16.78 -20.00 8.43
C PHE A 163 -17.01 -21.41 7.86
N VAL A 164 -17.38 -22.38 8.69
CA VAL A 164 -17.70 -23.75 8.24
C VAL A 164 -18.90 -23.74 7.30
N TYR A 165 -19.96 -23.01 7.64
CA TYR A 165 -21.14 -22.84 6.79
C TYR A 165 -20.79 -22.26 5.41
N MET A 166 -19.92 -21.26 5.36
CA MET A 166 -19.44 -20.68 4.11
C MET A 166 -18.74 -21.73 3.23
N LEU A 167 -17.89 -22.57 3.81
CA LEU A 167 -17.17 -23.61 3.06
C LEU A 167 -18.09 -24.71 2.53
N GLU A 168 -19.08 -25.11 3.33
CA GLU A 168 -19.93 -26.27 3.00
C GLU A 168 -21.13 -25.93 2.13
N HIS A 169 -21.74 -24.74 2.33
CA HIS A 169 -23.07 -24.43 1.79
C HIS A 169 -23.11 -23.21 0.86
N SER A 170 -22.06 -22.37 0.81
CA SER A 170 -22.12 -21.08 0.11
C SER A 170 -21.36 -21.06 -1.21
N PHE A 171 -22.07 -21.09 -2.35
CA PHE A 171 -21.44 -21.05 -3.67
C PHE A 171 -20.73 -19.72 -4.01
N VAL A 172 -21.40 -18.58 -3.78
CA VAL A 172 -20.88 -17.25 -4.17
C VAL A 172 -19.69 -16.85 -3.32
N SER A 173 -19.82 -16.94 -1.99
CA SER A 173 -18.74 -16.60 -1.08
C SER A 173 -17.54 -17.54 -1.20
N LEU A 174 -17.76 -18.86 -1.41
CA LEU A 174 -16.67 -19.80 -1.68
C LEU A 174 -15.93 -19.47 -3.00
N ALA A 175 -16.65 -19.14 -4.07
CA ALA A 175 -16.02 -18.71 -5.32
C ALA A 175 -15.17 -17.44 -5.12
N GLY A 176 -15.67 -16.49 -4.31
CA GLY A 176 -14.91 -15.30 -3.90
C GLY A 176 -13.62 -15.64 -3.16
N VAL A 177 -13.66 -16.57 -2.20
CA VAL A 177 -12.48 -17.05 -1.47
C VAL A 177 -11.47 -17.71 -2.40
N VAL A 178 -11.91 -18.59 -3.30
CA VAL A 178 -11.03 -19.28 -4.26
C VAL A 178 -10.37 -18.27 -5.21
N LEU A 179 -11.14 -17.31 -5.74
CA LEU A 179 -10.59 -16.26 -6.60
C LEU A 179 -9.56 -15.40 -5.85
N LEU A 180 -9.86 -14.99 -4.62
CA LEU A 180 -8.94 -14.21 -3.81
C LEU A 180 -7.67 -15.00 -3.49
N LEU A 181 -7.77 -16.31 -3.26
CA LEU A 181 -6.61 -17.19 -3.04
C LEU A 181 -5.74 -17.29 -4.29
N MET A 182 -6.35 -17.44 -5.47
CA MET A 182 -5.62 -17.42 -6.75
C MET A 182 -4.89 -16.09 -6.95
N LEU A 183 -5.58 -14.96 -6.72
CA LEU A 183 -4.99 -13.62 -6.81
C LEU A 183 -3.82 -13.45 -5.82
N ALA A 184 -4.03 -13.80 -4.55
CA ALA A 184 -2.99 -13.72 -3.53
C ALA A 184 -1.76 -14.58 -3.89
N PHE A 185 -1.98 -15.80 -4.37
CA PHE A 185 -0.90 -16.68 -4.81
C PHE A 185 -0.13 -16.13 -6.02
N THR A 186 -0.81 -15.49 -6.97
CA THR A 186 -0.16 -14.83 -8.12
C THR A 186 0.55 -13.52 -7.74
N PHE A 187 0.05 -12.82 -6.73
CA PHE A 187 0.63 -11.58 -6.23
C PHE A 187 1.98 -11.82 -5.54
N VAL A 188 2.10 -12.91 -4.79
CA VAL A 188 3.39 -13.29 -4.17
C VAL A 188 4.43 -13.57 -5.27
N PRO A 189 5.65 -12.98 -5.19
CA PRO A 189 6.63 -13.05 -6.26
C PRO A 189 6.91 -14.47 -6.77
N SER A 190 6.89 -14.62 -8.10
CA SER A 190 7.02 -15.92 -8.78
C SER A 190 8.35 -16.63 -8.53
N LYS A 191 9.39 -15.87 -8.16
CA LYS A 191 10.75 -16.36 -7.85
C LYS A 191 10.84 -17.11 -6.52
N LEU A 192 9.82 -17.02 -5.66
CA LEU A 192 9.77 -17.81 -4.42
C LEU A 192 9.32 -19.25 -4.68
N ALA A 193 9.81 -20.17 -3.85
CA ALA A 193 9.37 -21.57 -3.90
C ALA A 193 7.85 -21.70 -3.76
N LEU A 194 7.25 -22.62 -4.52
CA LEU A 194 5.81 -22.85 -4.59
C LEU A 194 5.15 -22.98 -3.21
N LYS A 195 5.80 -23.72 -2.30
CA LYS A 195 5.34 -23.91 -0.91
C LYS A 195 5.26 -22.60 -0.13
N LYS A 196 6.27 -21.72 -0.25
CA LYS A 196 6.28 -20.42 0.44
C LYS A 196 5.17 -19.51 -0.10
N ARG A 197 4.99 -19.49 -1.42
CA ARG A 197 3.92 -18.73 -2.08
C ARG A 197 2.53 -19.17 -1.59
N ALA A 198 2.29 -20.48 -1.53
CA ALA A 198 1.06 -21.03 -1.01
C ALA A 198 0.83 -20.65 0.46
N ILE A 199 1.82 -20.81 1.34
CA ILE A 199 1.71 -20.46 2.77
C ILE A 199 1.38 -18.97 2.95
N ILE A 200 2.14 -18.08 2.29
CA ILE A 200 1.93 -16.63 2.40
C ILE A 200 0.55 -16.24 1.88
N GLY A 201 0.15 -16.76 0.72
CA GLY A 201 -1.17 -16.51 0.13
C GLY A 201 -2.31 -16.99 1.03
N ILE A 202 -2.23 -18.22 1.56
CA ILE A 202 -3.25 -18.79 2.46
C ILE A 202 -3.36 -17.96 3.74
N LEU A 203 -2.25 -17.58 4.37
CA LEU A 203 -2.27 -16.77 5.59
C LEU A 203 -2.89 -15.39 5.32
N HIS A 204 -2.55 -14.76 4.19
CA HIS A 204 -3.09 -13.47 3.81
C HIS A 204 -4.60 -13.51 3.55
N VAL A 205 -5.07 -14.50 2.78
CA VAL A 205 -6.51 -14.71 2.52
C VAL A 205 -7.25 -15.06 3.80
N SER A 206 -6.66 -15.89 4.68
CA SER A 206 -7.24 -16.22 5.98
C SER A 206 -7.44 -14.99 6.85
N ALA A 207 -6.49 -14.06 6.86
CA ALA A 207 -6.62 -12.79 7.59
C ALA A 207 -7.76 -11.92 7.04
N HIS A 208 -7.88 -11.81 5.71
CA HIS A 208 -8.98 -11.09 5.07
C HIS A 208 -10.34 -11.74 5.36
N LEU A 209 -10.43 -13.05 5.23
CA LEU A 209 -11.66 -13.80 5.46
C LEU A 209 -12.11 -13.73 6.93
N ALA A 210 -11.20 -13.96 7.88
CA ALA A 210 -11.49 -13.82 9.29
C ALA A 210 -11.99 -12.40 9.62
N SER A 211 -11.33 -11.38 9.08
CA SER A 211 -11.76 -9.99 9.25
C SER A 211 -13.16 -9.73 8.68
N ALA A 212 -13.45 -10.25 7.49
CA ALA A 212 -14.75 -10.09 6.84
C ALA A 212 -15.88 -10.75 7.66
N VAL A 213 -15.68 -11.99 8.12
CA VAL A 213 -16.67 -12.73 8.94
C VAL A 213 -16.88 -12.04 10.29
N ILE A 214 -15.80 -11.62 10.97
CA ILE A 214 -15.89 -10.89 12.24
C ILE A 214 -16.67 -9.58 12.06
N LEU A 215 -16.37 -8.79 11.03
CA LEU A 215 -17.08 -7.54 10.77
C LEU A 215 -18.55 -7.77 10.42
N MET A 216 -18.85 -8.82 9.67
CA MET A 216 -20.23 -9.18 9.33
C MET A 216 -21.02 -9.50 10.60
N LEU A 217 -20.45 -10.33 11.48
CA LEU A 217 -21.09 -10.66 12.75
C LEU A 217 -21.23 -9.46 13.67
N LEU A 218 -20.26 -8.55 13.70
CA LEU A 218 -20.38 -7.29 14.46
C LEU A 218 -21.51 -6.40 13.92
N LEU A 219 -21.67 -6.31 12.60
CA LEU A 219 -22.77 -5.57 11.99
C LEU A 219 -24.12 -6.21 12.34
N GLU A 220 -24.25 -7.53 12.18
CA GLU A 220 -25.49 -8.25 12.49
C GLU A 220 -25.83 -8.21 13.98
N LEU A 221 -24.83 -8.32 14.87
CA LEU A 221 -25.02 -8.18 16.32
C LEU A 221 -25.45 -6.76 16.70
N GLY A 222 -24.90 -5.74 16.04
CA GLY A 222 -25.32 -4.36 16.20
C GLY A 222 -26.78 -4.15 15.79
N LEU A 223 -27.18 -4.72 14.65
CA LEU A 223 -28.58 -4.69 14.18
C LEU A 223 -29.51 -5.41 15.15
N GLU A 224 -29.15 -6.61 15.60
CA GLU A 224 -29.90 -7.39 16.59
C GLU A 224 -30.08 -6.63 17.90
N THR A 225 -29.02 -5.98 18.39
CA THR A 225 -29.06 -5.14 19.60
C THR A 225 -30.02 -3.96 19.43
N CYS A 226 -29.96 -3.27 18.28
CA CYS A 226 -30.89 -2.17 17.98
C CYS A 226 -32.36 -2.64 17.89
N ILE A 227 -32.61 -3.80 17.29
CA ILE A 227 -33.97 -4.38 17.20
C ILE A 227 -34.48 -4.72 18.61
N ARG A 228 -33.68 -5.41 19.44
CA ARG A 228 -34.04 -5.79 20.82
C ARG A 228 -34.38 -4.59 21.70
N HIS A 229 -33.63 -3.51 21.57
CA HIS A 229 -33.86 -2.27 22.31
C HIS A 229 -34.91 -1.35 21.67
N LYS A 230 -35.64 -1.82 20.65
CA LYS A 230 -36.68 -1.06 19.93
C LYS A 230 -36.16 0.26 19.35
N LEU A 231 -34.90 0.28 18.91
CA LEU A 231 -34.30 1.40 18.19
C LEU A 231 -34.51 1.28 16.68
N LEU A 232 -34.65 0.06 16.16
CA LEU A 232 -34.95 -0.24 14.76
C LEU A 232 -36.08 -1.27 14.66
N ALA A 233 -36.72 -1.34 13.49
CA ALA A 233 -37.82 -2.24 13.16
C ALA A 233 -39.07 -2.08 14.04
N THR A 234 -39.40 -0.85 14.43
CA THR A 234 -40.51 -0.56 15.35
C THR A 234 -41.83 -0.28 14.64
N SER A 235 -41.80 0.32 13.44
CA SER A 235 -43.00 0.81 12.78
C SER A 235 -43.08 0.53 11.27
N GLY A 236 -42.23 -0.39 10.79
CA GLY A 236 -42.20 -0.87 9.40
C GLY A 236 -41.20 -0.10 8.52
N TYR A 237 -41.35 -0.20 7.20
CA TYR A 237 -40.40 0.33 6.21
C TYR A 237 -40.30 1.87 6.10
N HIS A 238 -41.05 2.61 6.92
CA HIS A 238 -41.24 4.06 6.77
C HIS A 238 -41.22 4.79 8.12
N SER A 239 -40.36 4.37 9.05
CA SER A 239 -40.30 4.94 10.39
C SER A 239 -39.92 6.44 10.36
N LEU A 240 -38.96 6.85 9.52
CA LEU A 240 -38.59 8.26 9.34
C LEU A 240 -39.73 9.09 8.75
N TYR A 241 -40.51 8.52 7.83
CA TYR A 241 -41.68 9.21 7.26
C TYR A 241 -42.77 9.42 8.31
N GLN A 242 -43.02 8.42 9.17
CA GLN A 242 -43.97 8.55 10.27
C GLN A 242 -43.50 9.58 11.30
N TRP A 243 -42.21 9.58 11.64
CA TRP A 243 -41.61 10.60 12.49
C TRP A 243 -41.78 11.99 11.85
N TYR A 244 -41.47 12.14 10.56
CA TYR A 244 -41.69 13.39 9.83
C TYR A 244 -43.14 13.84 9.91
N GLN A 245 -44.11 12.96 9.65
CA GLN A 245 -45.53 13.31 9.75
C GLN A 245 -45.92 13.76 11.17
N SER A 246 -45.38 13.13 12.22
CA SER A 246 -45.64 13.56 13.60
C SER A 246 -45.09 14.95 13.89
N VAL A 247 -43.84 15.23 13.50
CA VAL A 247 -43.18 16.52 13.73
C VAL A 247 -43.82 17.62 12.88
N GLU A 248 -44.14 17.30 11.63
CA GLU A 248 -44.83 18.22 10.70
C GLU A 248 -46.22 18.61 11.22
N THR A 249 -46.95 17.66 11.81
CA THR A 249 -48.28 17.92 12.39
C THR A 249 -48.18 18.75 13.68
N GLU A 250 -47.19 18.47 14.53
CA GLU A 250 -47.00 19.16 15.82
C GLU A 250 -46.48 20.59 15.64
N HIS A 251 -45.46 20.79 14.80
CA HIS A 251 -44.74 22.07 14.68
C HIS A 251 -45.26 22.94 13.53
N PHE A 252 -45.93 22.35 12.54
CA PHE A 252 -46.43 23.06 11.35
C PHE A 252 -47.88 22.66 11.03
N PRO A 253 -48.86 23.08 11.86
CA PRO A 253 -50.27 22.78 11.59
C PRO A 253 -50.73 23.40 10.27
N ASP A 254 -51.67 22.77 9.58
CA ASP A 254 -52.22 23.22 8.29
C ASP A 254 -53.64 23.79 8.45
N PRO A 255 -53.80 25.02 8.99
CA PRO A 255 -55.12 25.62 9.24
C PRO A 255 -55.89 25.91 7.95
N THR A 256 -55.22 25.95 6.80
CA THR A 256 -55.86 26.23 5.50
C THR A 256 -56.13 24.98 4.67
N GLY A 257 -55.78 23.78 5.16
CA GLY A 257 -55.89 22.54 4.40
C GLY A 257 -55.10 22.55 3.08
N LEU A 258 -54.00 23.29 3.00
CA LEU A 258 -53.16 23.36 1.81
C LEU A 258 -52.55 21.99 1.46
N ARG A 259 -52.06 21.24 2.44
CA ARG A 259 -51.43 19.93 2.23
C ARG A 259 -52.45 18.91 1.71
N ALA A 260 -53.63 18.86 2.31
CA ALA A 260 -54.71 18.00 1.84
C ALA A 260 -55.14 18.33 0.40
N ARG A 261 -55.18 19.62 0.04
CA ARG A 261 -55.46 20.06 -1.34
C ARG A 261 -54.35 19.66 -2.31
N ILE A 262 -53.09 19.80 -1.92
CA ILE A 262 -51.93 19.37 -2.73
C ILE A 262 -51.93 17.85 -2.91
N GLU A 263 -52.18 17.08 -1.85
CA GLU A 263 -52.32 15.63 -1.94
C GLU A 263 -53.41 15.23 -2.93
N GLN A 264 -54.58 15.88 -2.86
CA GLN A 264 -55.68 15.63 -3.78
C GLN A 264 -55.36 16.05 -5.22
N TRP A 265 -54.75 17.21 -5.43
CA TRP A 265 -54.33 17.71 -6.76
C TRP A 265 -53.24 16.84 -7.40
N THR A 266 -52.39 16.25 -6.58
CA THR A 266 -51.33 15.34 -7.04
C THR A 266 -51.75 13.87 -7.09
N PHE A 267 -53.03 13.55 -6.83
CA PHE A 267 -53.53 12.18 -6.74
C PHE A 267 -52.72 11.30 -5.77
N GLY A 268 -52.26 11.87 -4.65
CA GLY A 268 -51.43 11.18 -3.66
C GLY A 268 -49.95 11.09 -4.02
N LEU A 269 -49.51 11.64 -5.16
CA LEU A 269 -48.11 11.58 -5.57
C LEU A 269 -47.20 12.40 -4.65
N TYR A 270 -47.66 13.56 -4.16
CA TYR A 270 -46.88 14.39 -3.24
C TYR A 270 -46.43 13.64 -1.96
N PRO A 271 -47.34 13.09 -1.14
CA PRO A 271 -46.93 12.35 0.05
C PRO A 271 -46.20 11.05 -0.30
N ALA A 272 -46.54 10.39 -1.41
CA ALA A 272 -45.84 9.19 -1.87
C ALA A 272 -44.36 9.48 -2.22
N CYS A 273 -44.09 10.57 -2.94
CA CYS A 273 -42.72 10.98 -3.28
C CYS A 273 -41.87 11.24 -2.03
N ILE A 274 -42.42 11.98 -1.06
CA ILE A 274 -41.72 12.22 0.22
C ILE A 274 -41.49 10.91 0.97
N LYS A 275 -42.52 10.06 1.08
CA LYS A 275 -42.44 8.76 1.75
C LYS A 275 -41.36 7.85 1.16
N TYR A 276 -41.32 7.72 -0.17
CA TYR A 276 -40.32 6.89 -0.84
C TYR A 276 -38.93 7.52 -0.81
N LEU A 277 -38.81 8.84 -0.94
CA LEU A 277 -37.53 9.54 -0.77
C LEU A 277 -36.95 9.31 0.63
N MET A 278 -37.76 9.45 1.67
CA MET A 278 -37.33 9.23 3.06
C MET A 278 -36.96 7.77 3.31
N SER A 279 -37.67 6.80 2.72
CA SER A 279 -37.30 5.38 2.82
C SER A 279 -35.92 5.06 2.24
N ALA A 280 -35.43 5.85 1.27
CA ALA A 280 -34.07 5.70 0.73
C ALA A 280 -32.98 6.16 1.73
N PHE A 281 -33.33 7.02 2.69
CA PHE A 281 -32.43 7.44 3.78
C PHE A 281 -32.58 6.58 5.05
N ASP A 282 -33.64 5.77 5.13
CA ASP A 282 -33.96 4.87 6.24
C ASP A 282 -33.29 3.49 6.12
N VAL A 283 -32.06 3.46 5.58
CA VAL A 283 -31.36 2.22 5.24
C VAL A 283 -31.23 1.24 6.42
N PRO A 284 -30.88 1.66 7.66
CA PRO A 284 -30.86 0.76 8.81
C PRO A 284 -32.22 0.15 9.14
N GLU A 285 -33.30 0.92 9.01
CA GLU A 285 -34.67 0.43 9.26
C GLU A 285 -35.05 -0.60 8.18
N VAL A 286 -34.76 -0.31 6.91
CA VAL A 286 -34.98 -1.24 5.79
C VAL A 286 -34.23 -2.56 6.01
N ILE A 287 -32.97 -2.50 6.47
CA ILE A 287 -32.19 -3.69 6.80
C ILE A 287 -32.85 -4.45 7.95
N ALA A 288 -33.19 -3.79 9.05
CA ALA A 288 -33.72 -4.40 10.26
C ALA A 288 -35.09 -5.05 10.05
N VAL A 289 -36.01 -4.36 9.37
CA VAL A 289 -37.35 -4.87 9.05
C VAL A 289 -37.25 -6.05 8.08
N THR A 290 -36.45 -5.93 7.03
CA THR A 290 -36.28 -7.01 6.04
C THR A 290 -35.59 -8.22 6.66
N ARG A 291 -34.55 -8.01 7.47
CA ARG A 291 -33.88 -9.07 8.24
C ARG A 291 -34.89 -9.82 9.12
N SER A 292 -35.71 -9.09 9.88
CA SER A 292 -36.74 -9.70 10.75
C SER A 292 -37.73 -10.55 9.95
N ASN A 293 -38.14 -10.08 8.77
CA ASN A 293 -38.99 -10.84 7.86
C ASN A 293 -38.29 -12.10 7.31
N ILE A 294 -37.02 -11.98 6.87
CA ILE A 294 -36.22 -13.12 6.41
C ILE A 294 -36.09 -14.18 7.50
N CYS A 295 -35.78 -13.77 8.73
CA CYS A 295 -35.58 -14.69 9.84
C CYS A 295 -36.87 -15.39 10.28
N LYS A 296 -38.04 -14.77 10.06
CA LYS A 296 -39.33 -15.35 10.42
C LYS A 296 -39.94 -16.23 9.33
N TYR A 297 -39.84 -15.81 8.06
CA TYR A 297 -40.56 -16.42 6.94
C TYR A 297 -39.64 -17.06 5.89
N GLY A 298 -38.32 -16.93 6.04
CA GLY A 298 -37.32 -17.38 5.08
C GLY A 298 -37.11 -16.38 3.94
N ILE A 299 -35.92 -16.41 3.33
CA ILE A 299 -35.57 -15.47 2.23
C ILE A 299 -36.45 -15.64 0.99
N GLN A 300 -37.08 -16.81 0.83
CA GLN A 300 -38.00 -17.13 -0.27
C GLN A 300 -39.30 -16.31 -0.21
N SER A 301 -39.63 -15.73 0.95
CA SER A 301 -40.82 -14.88 1.09
C SER A 301 -40.64 -13.50 0.45
N LEU A 302 -39.41 -13.12 0.08
CA LEU A 302 -39.13 -11.83 -0.55
C LEU A 302 -39.25 -11.91 -2.07
N SER A 303 -39.78 -10.83 -2.65
CA SER A 303 -39.67 -10.61 -4.09
C SER A 303 -38.19 -10.43 -4.48
N ARG A 304 -37.87 -10.70 -5.76
CA ARG A 304 -36.52 -10.46 -6.29
C ARG A 304 -36.06 -9.02 -6.09
N GLY A 305 -36.96 -8.05 -6.27
CA GLY A 305 -36.68 -6.64 -6.01
C GLY A 305 -36.41 -6.36 -4.53
N GLY A 306 -37.19 -6.96 -3.63
CA GLY A 306 -36.97 -6.84 -2.18
C GLY A 306 -35.62 -7.40 -1.74
N ALA A 307 -35.22 -8.56 -2.28
CA ALA A 307 -33.90 -9.14 -2.02
C ALA A 307 -32.75 -8.24 -2.52
N ILE A 308 -32.90 -7.66 -3.72
CA ILE A 308 -31.91 -6.70 -4.26
C ILE A 308 -31.79 -5.48 -3.36
N ILE A 309 -32.92 -4.90 -2.94
CA ILE A 309 -32.92 -3.73 -2.04
C ILE A 309 -32.23 -4.09 -0.72
N TYR A 310 -32.57 -5.25 -0.13
CA TYR A 310 -31.93 -5.72 1.10
C TYR A 310 -30.40 -5.82 0.97
N TYR A 311 -29.90 -6.55 -0.02
CA TYR A 311 -28.46 -6.72 -0.19
C TYR A 311 -27.75 -5.41 -0.57
N ALA A 312 -28.39 -4.53 -1.34
CA ALA A 312 -27.86 -3.20 -1.63
C ALA A 312 -27.74 -2.35 -0.36
N SER A 313 -28.76 -2.37 0.50
CA SER A 313 -28.77 -1.68 1.79
C SER A 313 -27.67 -2.22 2.72
N VAL A 314 -27.56 -3.55 2.88
CA VAL A 314 -26.49 -4.17 3.67
C VAL A 314 -25.12 -3.84 3.12
N PHE A 315 -24.94 -3.91 1.79
CA PHE A 315 -23.69 -3.57 1.13
C PHE A 315 -23.22 -2.15 1.49
N LEU A 316 -24.10 -1.15 1.41
CA LEU A 316 -23.71 0.24 1.71
C LEU A 316 -23.14 0.40 3.12
N TYR A 317 -23.79 -0.19 4.12
CA TYR A 317 -23.34 -0.11 5.52
C TYR A 317 -22.09 -0.96 5.76
N PHE A 318 -22.11 -2.20 5.28
CA PHE A 318 -20.99 -3.11 5.45
C PHE A 318 -19.72 -2.61 4.74
N TRP A 319 -19.86 -1.98 3.56
CA TRP A 319 -18.75 -1.39 2.81
C TRP A 319 -18.09 -0.28 3.62
N VAL A 320 -18.85 0.70 4.13
CA VAL A 320 -18.30 1.79 4.97
C VAL A 320 -17.61 1.22 6.21
N PHE A 321 -18.22 0.22 6.85
CA PHE A 321 -17.70 -0.40 8.06
C PHE A 321 -16.42 -1.22 7.83
N SER A 322 -16.33 -1.93 6.71
CA SER A 322 -15.25 -2.87 6.43
C SER A 322 -14.01 -2.24 5.80
N THR A 323 -14.17 -1.20 4.98
CA THR A 323 -13.06 -0.57 4.24
C THR A 323 -11.82 -0.21 5.08
N PRO A 324 -11.92 0.32 6.33
CA PRO A 324 -10.73 0.61 7.13
C PRO A 324 -9.90 -0.64 7.45
N VAL A 325 -10.60 -1.76 7.72
CA VAL A 325 -9.98 -3.03 8.11
C VAL A 325 -9.36 -3.73 6.91
N VAL A 326 -9.99 -3.66 5.73
CA VAL A 326 -9.43 -4.24 4.50
C VAL A 326 -8.05 -3.65 4.21
N SER A 327 -7.96 -2.31 4.21
CA SER A 327 -6.69 -1.60 4.01
C SER A 327 -5.68 -1.88 5.11
N LEU A 328 -6.12 -2.02 6.37
CA LEU A 328 -5.24 -2.35 7.48
C LEU A 328 -4.62 -3.74 7.32
N VAL A 329 -5.40 -4.75 6.92
CA VAL A 329 -4.91 -6.11 6.69
C VAL A 329 -3.89 -6.13 5.54
N PHE A 330 -4.18 -5.45 4.43
CA PHE A 330 -3.25 -5.40 3.29
C PHE A 330 -1.97 -4.61 3.59
N GLY A 331 -2.09 -3.46 4.26
CA GLY A 331 -0.94 -2.70 4.73
C GLY A 331 -0.07 -3.47 5.71
N SER A 332 -0.68 -4.22 6.63
CA SER A 332 0.04 -5.11 7.56
C SER A 332 0.73 -6.25 6.83
N TYR A 333 0.09 -6.83 5.81
CA TYR A 333 0.71 -7.83 4.93
C TYR A 333 1.98 -7.31 4.27
N LEU A 334 1.94 -6.12 3.64
CA LEU A 334 3.11 -5.52 3.01
C LEU A 334 4.22 -5.25 4.02
N TYR A 335 3.87 -4.72 5.21
CA TYR A 335 4.83 -4.47 6.30
C TYR A 335 5.51 -5.74 6.79
N ILE A 336 4.75 -6.82 7.00
CA ILE A 336 5.30 -8.10 7.45
C ILE A 336 6.19 -8.72 6.37
N CYS A 337 5.72 -8.71 5.12
CA CYS A 337 6.44 -9.26 3.99
C CYS A 337 7.78 -8.55 3.77
N ILE A 338 7.80 -7.22 3.84
CA ILE A 338 9.03 -6.47 3.55
C ILE A 338 10.06 -6.60 4.67
N ASN A 339 9.65 -6.56 5.95
CA ASN A 339 10.59 -6.56 7.07
C ASN A 339 11.05 -7.94 7.51
N TRP A 340 10.22 -8.98 7.38
CA TRP A 340 10.58 -10.33 7.86
C TRP A 340 10.87 -11.32 6.74
N LEU A 341 10.17 -11.20 5.62
CA LEU A 341 10.34 -12.10 4.48
C LEU A 341 11.29 -11.51 3.42
N HIS A 342 11.58 -10.21 3.50
CA HIS A 342 12.32 -9.44 2.50
C HIS A 342 11.75 -9.65 1.09
N ILE A 343 10.42 -9.58 0.95
CA ILE A 343 9.72 -9.65 -0.34
C ILE A 343 8.88 -8.38 -0.53
N HIS A 344 8.38 -8.17 -1.75
CA HIS A 344 7.56 -7.00 -2.09
C HIS A 344 8.25 -5.65 -1.94
N PHE A 345 9.56 -5.56 -2.25
CA PHE A 345 10.29 -4.30 -2.11
C PHE A 345 9.70 -3.15 -2.94
N ASP A 346 9.16 -3.48 -4.11
CA ASP A 346 8.56 -2.51 -5.02
C ASP A 346 7.14 -2.15 -4.55
N GLU A 347 6.27 -3.14 -4.30
CA GLU A 347 4.88 -2.91 -3.90
C GLU A 347 4.77 -2.24 -2.52
N ALA A 348 5.62 -2.63 -1.56
CA ALA A 348 5.58 -2.10 -0.21
C ALA A 348 6.05 -0.64 -0.12
N PHE A 349 6.88 -0.15 -1.04
CA PHE A 349 7.35 1.24 -1.02
C PHE A 349 6.67 2.12 -2.07
N SER A 350 6.25 1.57 -3.21
CA SER A 350 5.41 2.27 -4.18
C SER A 350 4.06 2.66 -3.58
N SER A 351 3.46 1.80 -2.74
CA SER A 351 2.22 2.10 -2.02
C SER A 351 2.33 3.32 -1.08
N LEU A 352 3.54 3.65 -0.62
CA LEU A 352 3.81 4.78 0.27
C LEU A 352 4.09 6.08 -0.48
N ARG A 353 4.41 6.01 -1.78
CA ARG A 353 4.63 7.17 -2.67
C ARG A 353 5.62 8.18 -2.08
N ILE A 354 6.71 7.68 -1.51
CA ILE A 354 7.68 8.50 -0.77
C ILE A 354 8.57 9.25 -1.78
N ALA A 355 8.27 10.53 -2.02
CA ALA A 355 9.08 11.42 -2.84
C ALA A 355 10.34 11.97 -2.13
N ASN A 356 10.53 11.65 -0.85
CA ASN A 356 11.67 12.06 -0.04
C ASN A 356 12.92 11.23 -0.33
N TYR A 357 14.05 11.54 0.34
CA TYR A 357 15.33 10.83 0.20
C TYR A 357 15.91 10.90 -1.22
N LYS A 358 16.15 12.12 -1.72
CA LYS A 358 16.78 12.34 -3.03
C LYS A 358 18.28 12.45 -2.90
N SER A 359 19.02 11.94 -3.88
CA SER A 359 20.47 12.08 -3.93
C SER A 359 21.01 12.09 -5.36
N PHE A 360 22.20 12.65 -5.52
CA PHE A 360 23.00 12.54 -6.74
C PHE A 360 24.46 12.31 -6.37
N THR A 361 25.17 11.54 -7.19
CA THR A 361 26.60 11.28 -7.02
C THR A 361 27.38 12.14 -8.00
N ARG A 362 28.39 12.85 -7.49
CA ARG A 362 29.30 13.64 -8.28
C ARG A 362 30.68 12.99 -8.30
N PHE A 363 31.27 13.04 -9.49
CA PHE A 363 32.58 12.50 -9.81
C PHE A 363 33.52 13.67 -10.06
N HIS A 364 34.71 13.62 -9.46
CA HIS A 364 35.75 14.61 -9.64
C HIS A 364 37.08 13.89 -9.84
N ILE A 365 37.65 14.01 -11.04
CA ILE A 365 38.99 13.52 -11.34
C ILE A 365 39.95 14.63 -10.91
N ASN A 366 40.78 14.36 -9.91
CA ASN A 366 41.73 15.34 -9.39
C ASN A 366 42.96 15.46 -10.32
N ARG A 367 43.89 16.35 -9.97
CA ARG A 367 45.11 16.58 -10.77
C ARG A 367 46.06 15.38 -10.78
N ASP A 368 45.98 14.55 -9.75
CA ASP A 368 46.80 13.33 -9.60
C ASP A 368 46.21 12.14 -10.37
N GLY A 369 45.02 12.30 -10.99
CA GLY A 369 44.33 11.25 -11.74
C GLY A 369 43.43 10.36 -10.87
N ASP A 370 43.33 10.60 -9.57
CA ASP A 370 42.40 9.91 -8.68
C ASP A 370 40.97 10.38 -8.93
N LEU A 371 40.03 9.45 -8.83
CA LEU A 371 38.61 9.72 -8.91
C LEU A 371 38.02 9.88 -7.51
N GLU A 372 37.76 11.11 -7.12
CA GLU A 372 36.96 11.43 -5.93
C GLU A 372 35.48 11.30 -6.25
N VAL A 373 34.77 10.56 -5.40
CA VAL A 373 33.33 10.32 -5.51
C VAL A 373 32.65 10.82 -4.25
N PHE A 374 31.61 11.65 -4.42
CA PHE A 374 30.82 12.15 -3.31
C PHE A 374 29.33 12.12 -3.65
N THR A 375 28.53 11.62 -2.71
CA THR A 375 27.08 11.53 -2.85
C THR A 375 26.43 12.56 -1.96
N LEU A 376 25.68 13.46 -2.59
CA LEU A 376 24.92 14.52 -1.95
C LEU A 376 23.46 14.10 -1.85
N ALA A 377 22.84 14.26 -0.68
CA ALA A 377 21.47 13.83 -0.45
C ALA A 377 20.64 14.84 0.35
N ILE A 378 19.32 14.77 0.18
CA ILE A 378 18.30 15.54 0.90
C ILE A 378 17.21 14.61 1.44
N ASP A 379 16.97 14.68 2.75
CA ASP A 379 16.02 13.79 3.44
C ASP A 379 14.57 14.17 3.12
N LYS A 380 14.27 15.46 2.97
CA LYS A 380 12.93 15.97 2.64
C LYS A 380 12.99 16.88 1.43
N VAL A 381 12.11 16.63 0.47
CA VAL A 381 12.01 17.44 -0.76
C VAL A 381 10.96 18.54 -0.57
N PRO A 382 11.23 19.80 -0.99
CA PRO A 382 10.23 20.86 -1.02
C PRO A 382 9.07 20.52 -1.94
N ARG A 383 7.84 20.79 -1.49
CA ARG A 383 6.62 20.62 -2.30
C ARG A 383 6.19 21.90 -3.00
N GLU A 384 6.57 23.04 -2.43
CA GLU A 384 6.24 24.36 -2.92
C GLU A 384 7.51 25.08 -3.31
N TRP A 385 7.52 25.58 -4.54
CA TRP A 385 8.63 26.26 -5.17
C TRP A 385 8.20 27.65 -5.59
N LYS A 386 9.10 28.63 -5.46
CA LYS A 386 8.92 30.00 -5.91
C LYS A 386 10.08 30.41 -6.81
N LEU A 387 9.85 31.41 -7.64
CA LEU A 387 10.93 32.02 -8.43
C LEU A 387 11.96 32.60 -7.46
N ASP A 388 13.24 32.31 -7.70
CA ASP A 388 14.33 32.91 -6.94
C ASP A 388 14.53 34.37 -7.38
N PRO A 389 14.30 35.37 -6.49
CA PRO A 389 14.48 36.78 -6.82
C PRO A 389 15.92 37.11 -7.24
N ASP A 390 16.91 36.41 -6.67
CA ASP A 390 18.32 36.66 -6.99
C ASP A 390 18.66 36.14 -8.40
N TRP A 391 18.08 35.00 -8.80
CA TRP A 391 18.20 34.51 -10.17
C TRP A 391 17.52 35.44 -11.17
N ASP A 392 16.35 35.99 -10.84
CA ASP A 392 15.60 36.87 -11.73
C ASP A 392 16.29 38.23 -11.89
N GLY A 393 16.80 38.78 -10.78
CA GLY A 393 17.53 40.05 -10.73
C GLY A 393 18.95 39.99 -11.32
N GLU A 394 19.54 38.81 -11.50
CA GLU A 394 20.85 38.67 -12.14
C GLU A 394 20.76 38.95 -13.64
N ALA A 395 21.55 39.93 -14.11
CA ALA A 395 21.67 40.28 -15.52
C ALA A 395 22.34 39.14 -16.30
N LYS A 396 21.60 38.53 -17.24
CA LYS A 396 22.04 37.36 -17.99
C LYS A 396 22.62 37.81 -19.33
N GLN A 397 23.88 37.46 -19.61
CA GLN A 397 24.42 37.69 -20.95
C GLN A 397 23.81 36.69 -21.94
N PRO A 398 23.59 37.10 -23.21
CA PRO A 398 23.21 36.16 -24.26
C PRO A 398 24.22 35.01 -24.29
N GLN A 399 23.74 33.75 -24.28
CA GLN A 399 24.55 32.53 -24.31
C GLN A 399 25.33 32.18 -23.02
N GLN A 400 25.10 32.88 -21.90
CA GLN A 400 25.68 32.48 -20.62
C GLN A 400 25.05 31.17 -20.11
N TRP A 401 25.90 30.22 -19.72
CA TRP A 401 25.47 28.93 -19.21
C TRP A 401 25.05 29.08 -17.75
N SER A 402 23.93 28.45 -17.36
CA SER A 402 23.35 28.59 -16.01
C SER A 402 24.32 28.30 -14.88
N HIS A 403 25.21 27.33 -15.02
CA HIS A 403 26.19 26.97 -13.98
C HIS A 403 27.31 28.00 -13.76
N ARG A 404 27.42 29.04 -14.62
CA ARG A 404 28.39 30.14 -14.48
C ARG A 404 27.78 31.41 -13.89
N ILE A 405 26.48 31.37 -13.63
CA ILE A 405 25.70 32.45 -13.02
C ILE A 405 25.91 32.37 -11.50
N LYS A 406 25.94 33.51 -10.81
CA LYS A 406 26.14 33.55 -9.35
C LYS A 406 25.00 32.84 -8.63
N HIS A 407 23.78 33.02 -9.12
CA HIS A 407 22.57 32.34 -8.67
C HIS A 407 22.09 31.42 -9.80
N PRO A 408 22.57 30.17 -9.90
CA PRO A 408 22.29 29.29 -11.04
C PRO A 408 20.87 28.70 -11.04
N SER A 409 20.21 28.66 -9.88
CA SER A 409 18.91 28.04 -9.68
C SER A 409 17.77 29.03 -9.92
N LYS A 410 16.92 28.76 -10.92
CA LYS A 410 15.71 29.58 -11.19
C LYS A 410 14.68 29.50 -10.06
N TRP A 411 14.67 28.38 -9.33
CA TRP A 411 13.67 28.07 -8.32
C TRP A 411 14.34 27.92 -6.95
N SER A 412 13.68 28.45 -5.93
CA SER A 412 13.99 28.22 -4.51
C SER A 412 12.77 27.62 -3.81
N ALA A 413 13.00 26.93 -2.70
CA ALA A 413 11.89 26.46 -1.88
C ALA A 413 11.10 27.66 -1.33
N SER A 414 9.78 27.57 -1.29
CA SER A 414 8.94 28.64 -0.71
C SER A 414 9.33 28.94 0.74
N VAL A 415 9.72 27.90 1.48
CA VAL A 415 10.19 27.96 2.86
C VAL A 415 11.71 27.78 2.91
N SER A 416 12.43 28.83 3.30
CA SER A 416 13.91 28.90 3.22
C SER A 416 14.64 27.76 3.93
N HIS A 417 14.20 27.35 5.14
CA HIS A 417 14.86 26.25 5.87
C HIS A 417 14.63 24.86 5.24
N GLN A 418 13.71 24.75 4.27
CA GLN A 418 13.48 23.52 3.51
C GLN A 418 14.24 23.52 2.18
N ASP A 419 14.92 24.62 1.83
CA ASP A 419 15.65 24.72 0.58
C ASP A 419 16.74 23.62 0.51
N PRO A 420 16.86 22.88 -0.62
CA PRO A 420 17.89 21.87 -0.79
C PRO A 420 19.29 22.39 -0.54
N LEU A 421 19.58 23.67 -0.84
CA LEU A 421 20.90 24.25 -0.58
C LEU A 421 21.23 24.35 0.91
N ASN A 422 20.21 24.43 1.78
CA ASN A 422 20.37 24.51 3.23
C ASN A 422 20.31 23.13 3.91
N THR A 423 19.75 22.13 3.23
CA THR A 423 19.46 20.80 3.81
C THR A 423 20.32 19.68 3.22
N VAL A 424 21.01 19.93 2.11
CA VAL A 424 21.88 18.94 1.46
C VAL A 424 23.05 18.57 2.36
N ARG A 425 23.35 17.27 2.41
CA ARG A 425 24.52 16.73 3.11
C ARG A 425 25.23 15.67 2.28
N ILE A 426 26.52 15.49 2.55
CA ILE A 426 27.29 14.38 1.99
C ILE A 426 26.96 13.12 2.79
N VAL A 427 26.42 12.10 2.14
CA VAL A 427 26.07 10.81 2.77
C VAL A 427 27.14 9.74 2.56
N ASP A 428 28.01 9.93 1.58
CA ASP A 428 29.18 9.08 1.34
C ASP A 428 30.24 9.86 0.57
N ARG A 429 31.51 9.57 0.87
CA ARG A 429 32.69 10.10 0.17
C ARG A 429 33.77 9.02 0.14
N PHE A 430 34.32 8.77 -1.04
CA PHE A 430 35.45 7.85 -1.21
C PHE A 430 36.31 8.25 -2.41
N ILE A 431 37.52 7.71 -2.46
CA ILE A 431 38.51 8.00 -3.49
C ILE A 431 38.91 6.68 -4.14
N ILE A 432 38.87 6.63 -5.46
CA ILE A 432 39.44 5.56 -6.27
C ILE A 432 40.77 6.06 -6.79
N LYS A 433 41.85 5.47 -6.30
CA LYS A 433 43.20 5.85 -6.71
C LYS A 433 43.49 5.45 -8.15
N GLN A 434 44.30 6.25 -8.83
CA GLN A 434 44.91 5.83 -10.09
C GLN A 434 45.72 4.53 -9.85
N THR A 435 45.67 3.61 -10.80
CA THR A 435 46.46 2.37 -10.74
C THR A 435 47.87 2.66 -11.24
N ASP A 436 48.90 2.36 -10.44
CA ASP A 436 50.30 2.54 -10.84
C ASP A 436 50.68 1.56 -11.96
N ASN A 437 51.61 1.97 -12.83
CA ASN A 437 52.03 1.19 -14.01
C ASN A 437 52.60 -0.21 -13.68
N GLN A 438 53.03 -0.49 -12.44
CA GLN A 438 53.56 -1.80 -12.04
C GLN A 438 52.46 -2.87 -11.86
N ASP A 439 51.23 -2.47 -11.51
CA ASP A 439 50.10 -3.41 -11.32
C ASP A 439 49.56 -3.96 -12.66
N PHE A 440 49.81 -3.25 -13.77
CA PHE A 440 49.46 -3.70 -15.11
C PHE A 440 50.33 -4.87 -15.61
N ALA A 441 51.57 -4.98 -15.14
CA ALA A 441 52.48 -6.05 -15.55
C ALA A 441 52.15 -7.39 -14.87
N SER A 442 51.61 -7.36 -13.65
CA SER A 442 51.22 -8.56 -12.90
C SER A 442 49.90 -9.18 -13.37
N SER A 443 49.02 -8.39 -14.00
CA SER A 443 47.69 -8.80 -14.46
C SER A 443 47.66 -9.25 -15.93
N ASN A 444 48.65 -8.83 -16.72
CA ASN A 444 48.91 -9.38 -18.05
C ASN A 444 49.89 -10.55 -17.93
N GLY A 445 49.38 -11.74 -17.59
CA GLY A 445 50.13 -12.98 -17.81
C GLY A 445 50.70 -13.01 -19.23
N SER A 446 51.99 -13.35 -19.32
CA SER A 446 52.81 -13.42 -20.54
C SER A 446 52.02 -13.88 -21.77
N ILE A 447 51.75 -12.93 -22.67
CA ILE A 447 51.35 -13.24 -24.05
C ILE A 447 52.64 -13.67 -24.75
N ASN A 448 52.91 -14.98 -24.76
CA ASN A 448 53.90 -15.53 -25.66
C ASN A 448 53.31 -15.49 -27.08
N SER A 449 54.02 -14.77 -27.93
CA SER A 449 53.87 -14.62 -29.38
C SER A 449 53.81 -15.93 -30.15
#